data_AF-A0AAW0WQK0-F1
#
_entry.id   AF-A0AAW0WQK0-F1
#
_cell.length_a   1.000
_cell.length_b   1.000
_cell.length_c   1.000
_cell.angle_alpha   90.00
_cell.angle_beta   90.00
_cell.angle_gamma   90.00
#
_symmetry.space_group_name_H-M   'P 1'
#
loop_
_entity.id
_entity.type
_entity.pdbx_description
1 polymer ?
#
loop_
_entity_poly.entity_id
_entity_poly.type
_entity_poly.pdbx_seq_one_letter_code
_entity_poly.pdbx_strand_id
1 'polypeptide(L)'
;MAAKLKKAFVTPKKEINEFPYLKNILPPGCDYLVDSYEECEDHEGEKRFNATFRIARSQATKDGMRQWIRNFCNHSLTTYRTERTYPLETKWFMYRVDLRCHHNTKPSSHKRVRTPHKKHTACPAKMTIKIRQDKLSKR
;
A
#
# COMPACT_ATOMS: atom_id res chain seq x y z
N MET A 1 -32.12 -13.36 12.36
CA MET A 1 -31.64 -12.89 11.05
C MET A 1 -31.37 -11.40 11.13
N ALA A 2 -30.14 -10.94 10.89
CA ALA A 2 -29.84 -9.52 10.71
C ALA A 2 -28.62 -9.39 9.79
N ALA A 3 -28.87 -9.28 8.49
CA ALA A 3 -27.83 -8.94 7.53
C ALA A 3 -27.47 -7.46 7.72
N LYS A 4 -26.32 -7.18 8.35
CA LYS A 4 -25.76 -5.83 8.40
C LYS A 4 -25.39 -5.41 6.98
N LEU A 5 -26.26 -4.61 6.36
CA LEU A 5 -25.99 -3.86 5.14
C LEU A 5 -24.74 -3.00 5.39
N LYS A 6 -23.61 -3.41 4.82
CA LYS A 6 -22.42 -2.56 4.72
C LYS A 6 -22.76 -1.45 3.74
N LYS A 7 -23.25 -0.31 4.23
CA LYS A 7 -23.33 0.92 3.43
C LYS A 7 -21.90 1.19 2.93
N ALA A 8 -21.70 1.08 1.62
CA ALA A 8 -20.51 1.58 0.99
C ALA A 8 -20.54 3.11 1.16
N PHE A 9 -19.80 3.61 2.14
CA PHE A 9 -19.48 5.03 2.20
C PHE A 9 -18.64 5.32 0.96
N VAL A 10 -19.25 5.94 -0.04
CA VAL A 10 -18.53 6.51 -1.17
C VAL A 10 -17.87 7.77 -0.61
N THR A 11 -16.62 7.65 -0.18
CA THR A 11 -15.81 8.82 0.16
C THR A 11 -15.65 9.67 -1.10
N PRO A 12 -15.78 11.00 -1.01
CA PRO A 12 -15.52 11.87 -2.15
C PRO A 12 -14.06 11.68 -2.58
N LYS A 13 -13.84 11.50 -3.87
CA LYS A 13 -12.48 11.41 -4.44
C LYS A 13 -11.82 12.76 -4.25
N LYS A 14 -10.67 12.78 -3.57
CA LYS A 14 -9.93 14.01 -3.27
C LYS A 14 -8.68 14.11 -4.13
N GLU A 15 -8.28 15.33 -4.44
CA GLU A 15 -7.04 15.56 -5.18
C GLU A 15 -5.84 15.39 -4.24
N ILE A 16 -4.72 14.92 -4.79
CA ILE A 16 -3.48 14.73 -4.03
C ILE A 16 -2.96 16.01 -3.36
N ASN A 17 -3.33 17.19 -3.88
CA ASN A 17 -2.91 18.49 -3.36
C ASN A 17 -3.43 18.77 -1.94
N GLU A 18 -4.51 18.11 -1.52
CA GLU A 18 -5.05 18.23 -0.16
C GLU A 18 -4.21 17.48 0.89
N PHE A 19 -3.26 16.64 0.46
CA PHE A 19 -2.48 15.75 1.33
C PHE A 19 -0.97 15.95 1.12
N PRO A 20 -0.35 16.98 1.73
CA PRO A 20 1.03 17.35 1.46
C PRO A 20 2.04 16.25 1.80
N TYR A 21 1.83 15.52 2.91
CA TYR A 21 2.70 14.40 3.29
C TYR A 21 2.68 13.28 2.25
N LEU A 22 1.48 12.94 1.75
CA LEU A 22 1.32 11.91 0.73
C LEU A 22 1.92 12.36 -0.59
N LYS A 23 1.70 13.63 -0.99
CA LYS A 23 2.28 14.22 -2.19
C LYS A 23 3.81 14.15 -2.21
N ASN A 24 4.45 14.40 -1.07
CA ASN A 24 5.91 14.44 -0.96
C ASN A 24 6.59 13.07 -1.07
N ILE A 25 5.88 11.97 -0.81
CA ILE A 25 6.46 10.62 -0.86
C ILE A 25 6.11 9.88 -2.15
N LEU A 26 5.09 10.34 -2.88
CA LEU A 26 4.64 9.70 -4.10
C LEU A 26 5.50 10.12 -5.28
N PRO A 27 5.96 9.17 -6.12
CA PRO A 27 6.81 9.51 -7.24
C PRO A 27 6.09 10.44 -8.24
N PRO A 28 6.78 11.44 -8.80
CA PRO A 28 6.19 12.33 -9.78
C PRO A 28 5.88 11.60 -11.10
N GLY A 29 4.99 12.18 -11.91
CA GLY A 29 4.63 11.65 -13.24
C GLY A 29 3.50 10.62 -13.26
N CYS A 30 2.74 10.51 -12.17
CA CYS A 30 1.52 9.71 -12.11
C CYS A 30 0.35 10.58 -11.67
N ASP A 31 -0.83 10.35 -12.24
CA ASP A 31 -2.07 10.99 -11.80
C ASP A 31 -2.66 10.18 -10.65
N TYR A 32 -2.74 10.80 -9.47
CA TYR A 32 -3.19 10.17 -8.23
C TYR A 32 -4.58 10.66 -7.84
N LEU A 33 -5.46 9.71 -7.52
CA LEU A 33 -6.78 9.98 -6.96
C LEU A 33 -6.88 9.36 -5.57
N VAL A 34 -7.03 10.19 -4.54
CA VAL A 34 -7.08 9.71 -3.16
C VAL A 34 -8.51 9.27 -2.81
N ASP A 35 -8.63 8.03 -2.32
CA ASP A 35 -9.89 7.44 -1.87
C ASP A 35 -10.09 7.61 -0.37
N SER A 36 -9.03 7.43 0.41
CA SER A 36 -9.03 7.63 1.86
C SER A 36 -7.66 8.09 2.34
N TYR A 37 -7.66 8.95 3.35
CA TYR A 37 -6.46 9.37 4.06
C TYR A 37 -6.85 9.56 5.52
N GLU A 38 -6.16 8.87 6.42
CA GLU A 38 -6.38 8.90 7.86
C GLU A 38 -5.04 9.14 8.53
N GLU A 39 -4.92 10.21 9.30
CA GLU A 39 -3.78 10.43 10.18
C GLU A 39 -3.99 9.59 11.44
N CYS A 40 -2.94 8.90 11.87
CA CYS A 40 -2.94 8.11 13.09
C CYS A 40 -1.88 8.71 14.00
N GLU A 41 -2.31 9.21 15.15
CA GLU A 41 -1.39 9.57 16.22
C GLU A 41 -1.10 8.30 17.03
N ASP A 42 0.17 8.01 17.25
CA ASP A 42 0.56 6.98 18.20
C ASP A 42 0.72 7.58 19.61
N HIS A 43 0.75 6.69 20.60
CA HIS A 43 1.10 7.03 21.99
C HIS A 43 2.49 7.68 22.15
N GLU A 44 3.36 7.62 21.13
CA GLU A 44 4.72 8.18 21.13
C GLU A 44 4.81 9.55 20.41
N GLY A 45 3.69 10.12 19.94
CA GLY A 45 3.67 11.44 19.29
C GLY A 45 4.22 11.46 17.85
N GLU A 46 4.54 10.30 17.29
CA GLU A 46 4.87 10.17 15.88
C GLU A 46 3.60 10.30 15.03
N LYS A 47 3.66 11.13 13.98
CA LYS A 47 2.58 11.22 12.99
C LYS A 47 2.67 10.03 12.03
N ARG A 48 1.70 9.13 12.09
CA ARG A 48 1.50 8.07 11.10
C ARG A 48 0.31 8.42 10.22
N PHE A 49 0.20 7.73 9.10
CA PHE A 49 -0.98 7.84 8.25
C PHE A 49 -1.27 6.51 7.55
N ASN A 50 -2.52 6.35 7.16
CA ASN A 50 -2.98 5.32 6.24
C ASN A 50 -3.63 6.01 5.04
N ALA A 51 -3.21 5.62 3.83
CA ALA A 51 -3.73 6.18 2.61
C ALA A 51 -4.12 5.08 1.62
N THR A 52 -5.29 5.23 1.02
CA THR A 52 -5.69 4.47 -0.16
C THR A 52 -5.87 5.44 -1.32
N PHE A 53 -5.22 5.15 -2.44
CA PHE A 53 -5.31 5.96 -3.64
C PHE A 53 -5.24 5.08 -4.89
N ARG A 54 -5.61 5.66 -6.02
CA ARG A 54 -5.62 5.05 -7.34
C ARG A 54 -4.70 5.81 -8.29
N ILE A 55 -4.15 5.07 -9.23
CA ILE A 55 -3.32 5.57 -10.33
C ILE A 55 -4.08 5.35 -11.63
N ALA A 56 -3.86 6.22 -12.63
CA ALA A 56 -4.43 6.08 -13.96
C ALA A 56 -4.22 4.68 -14.56
N ARG A 57 -5.24 4.17 -15.26
CA ARG A 57 -5.25 2.80 -15.81
C ARG A 57 -4.13 2.55 -16.81
N SER A 58 -3.74 3.57 -17.57
CA SER A 58 -2.64 3.52 -18.55
C SER A 58 -1.30 3.08 -17.93
N GLN A 59 -1.09 3.38 -16.64
CA GLN A 59 0.13 3.03 -15.91
C GLN A 59 -0.02 1.72 -15.11
N ALA A 60 -1.24 1.19 -15.00
CA ALA A 60 -1.58 0.01 -14.20
C ALA A 60 -1.29 -1.32 -14.94
N THR A 61 -0.04 -1.51 -15.36
CA THR A 61 0.52 -2.76 -15.88
C THR A 61 1.45 -3.41 -14.84
N LYS A 62 1.75 -4.70 -14.97
CA LYS A 62 2.65 -5.40 -14.03
C LYS A 62 4.05 -4.78 -14.00
N ASP A 63 4.62 -4.49 -15.16
CA ASP A 63 5.94 -3.87 -15.26
C ASP A 63 5.92 -2.38 -14.90
N GLY A 64 4.84 -1.67 -15.26
CA GLY A 64 4.58 -0.31 -14.79
C GLY A 64 4.57 -0.24 -13.26
N MET A 65 3.88 -1.17 -12.58
CA MET A 65 3.85 -1.22 -11.12
C MET A 65 5.20 -1.59 -10.51
N ARG A 66 5.99 -2.46 -11.15
CA ARG A 66 7.36 -2.76 -10.69
C ARG A 66 8.24 -1.52 -10.78
N GLN A 67 8.14 -0.74 -11.85
CA GLN A 67 8.87 0.52 -11.99
C GLN A 67 8.39 1.55 -10.98
N TRP A 68 7.08 1.65 -10.79
CA TRP A 68 6.46 2.54 -9.82
C TRP A 68 6.95 2.27 -8.40
N ILE A 69 7.03 1.00 -7.97
CA ILE A 69 7.58 0.63 -6.66
C ILE A 69 9.03 1.11 -6.51
N ARG A 70 9.87 0.94 -7.55
CA ARG A 70 11.26 1.41 -7.51
C ARG A 70 11.32 2.93 -7.36
N ASN A 71 10.53 3.65 -8.15
CA ASN A 71 10.47 5.11 -8.08
C ASN A 71 9.97 5.58 -6.72
N PHE A 72 8.96 4.92 -6.16
CA PHE A 72 8.45 5.19 -4.82
C PHE A 72 9.52 4.96 -3.75
N CYS A 73 10.28 3.86 -3.82
CA CYS A 73 11.35 3.60 -2.85
C CYS A 73 12.47 4.65 -2.92
N ASN A 74 12.83 5.06 -4.14
CA ASN A 74 13.85 6.09 -4.35
C ASN A 74 13.37 7.47 -3.87
N HIS A 75 12.10 7.81 -4.11
CA HIS A 75 11.56 9.13 -3.75
C HIS A 75 11.24 9.25 -2.25
N SER A 76 10.64 8.21 -1.66
CA SER A 76 10.32 8.17 -0.22
C SER A 76 11.51 7.78 0.67
N LEU A 77 12.68 7.51 0.10
CA LEU A 77 13.87 7.00 0.78
C LEU A 77 13.60 5.73 1.62
N THR A 78 12.55 4.99 1.26
CA THR A 78 12.08 3.82 2.01
C THR A 78 12.17 2.57 1.15
N THR A 79 12.90 1.56 1.61
CA THR A 79 13.01 0.29 0.90
C THR A 79 11.91 -0.69 1.33
N TYR A 80 11.14 -1.18 0.36
CA TYR A 80 10.13 -2.22 0.57
C TYR A 80 10.60 -3.58 0.03
N ARG A 81 10.20 -4.65 0.72
CA ARG A 81 10.38 -6.05 0.33
C ARG A 81 9.02 -6.71 0.14
N THR A 82 8.95 -7.69 -0.76
CA THR A 82 7.75 -8.51 -0.93
C THR A 82 7.44 -9.29 0.34
N GLU A 83 6.24 -9.05 0.88
CA GLU A 83 5.70 -9.81 1.99
C GLU A 83 4.94 -11.04 1.51
N ARG A 84 4.07 -10.87 0.53
CA ARG A 84 3.27 -11.95 -0.04
C ARG A 84 3.05 -11.72 -1.52
N THR A 85 3.29 -12.75 -2.30
CA THR A 85 2.89 -12.84 -3.71
C THR A 85 1.58 -13.61 -3.83
N TYR A 86 0.82 -13.27 -4.86
CA TYR A 86 -0.44 -13.92 -5.20
C TYR A 86 -0.33 -14.58 -6.57
N PRO A 87 -1.20 -15.56 -6.90
CA PRO A 87 -1.30 -16.09 -8.25
C PRO A 87 -1.46 -14.96 -9.28
N LEU A 88 -0.84 -15.16 -10.44
CA LEU A 88 -0.71 -14.12 -11.48
C LEU A 88 -2.06 -13.56 -11.90
N GLU A 89 -3.05 -14.41 -12.10
CA GLU A 89 -4.40 -13.98 -12.46
C GLU A 89 -5.43 -14.72 -11.63
N THR A 90 -6.29 -13.94 -11.00
CA THR A 90 -7.47 -14.43 -10.29
C THR A 90 -8.69 -13.80 -10.92
N LYS A 91 -9.89 -14.33 -10.65
CA LYS A 91 -11.17 -13.75 -11.09
C LYS A 91 -11.31 -12.24 -10.82
N TRP A 92 -10.58 -11.70 -9.83
CA TRP A 92 -10.73 -10.32 -9.36
C TRP A 92 -9.52 -9.43 -9.66
N PHE A 93 -8.32 -10.01 -9.73
CA PHE A 93 -7.07 -9.26 -9.81
C PHE A 93 -6.13 -9.83 -10.88
N MET A 94 -5.59 -8.93 -11.72
CA MET A 94 -4.51 -9.21 -12.69
C MET A 94 -3.13 -9.13 -12.04
N TYR A 95 -3.03 -8.42 -10.92
CA TYR A 95 -1.79 -8.30 -10.18
C TYR A 95 -2.11 -7.91 -8.74
N ARG A 96 -1.50 -8.62 -7.80
CA ARG A 96 -1.52 -8.23 -6.40
C ARG A 96 -0.17 -8.52 -5.77
N VAL A 97 0.33 -7.56 -5.01
CA VAL A 97 1.50 -7.74 -4.17
C VAL A 97 1.29 -7.02 -2.85
N ASP A 98 1.65 -7.70 -1.76
CA ASP A 98 1.72 -7.10 -0.45
C ASP A 98 3.21 -6.92 -0.12
N LEU A 99 3.58 -5.71 0.29
CA LEU A 99 4.94 -5.24 0.52
C LEU A 99 5.09 -4.78 1.97
N ARG A 100 6.28 -4.97 2.54
CA ARG A 100 6.65 -4.52 3.90
C ARG A 100 7.95 -3.75 3.88
N CYS A 101 8.16 -2.84 4.84
CA CYS A 101 9.44 -2.16 5.00
C CYS A 101 10.60 -3.17 5.22
N HIS A 102 11.77 -2.86 4.68
CA HIS A 102 12.99 -3.66 4.84
C HIS A 102 13.38 -3.85 6.32
N HIS A 103 13.14 -2.83 7.16
CA HIS A 103 13.43 -2.88 8.60
C HIS A 103 12.46 -3.78 9.39
N ASN A 104 11.39 -4.27 8.74
CA ASN A 104 10.50 -5.27 9.31
C ASN A 104 10.99 -6.70 8.98
N THR A 105 11.89 -7.21 9.82
CA THR A 105 12.44 -8.56 9.73
C THR A 105 11.65 -9.61 10.49
N LYS A 106 10.44 -9.26 10.98
CA LYS A 106 9.57 -10.14 11.78
C LYS A 106 10.32 -10.86 12.92
N PRO A 107 10.99 -10.12 13.82
CA PRO A 107 11.77 -10.74 14.89
C PRO A 107 10.93 -11.67 15.78
N SER A 108 9.68 -11.29 16.06
CA SER A 108 8.76 -12.08 16.90
C SER A 108 8.24 -13.37 16.26
N SER A 109 8.28 -13.52 14.93
CA SER A 109 7.85 -14.76 14.28
C SER A 109 8.90 -15.87 14.38
N HIS A 110 10.15 -15.51 14.67
CA HIS A 110 11.24 -16.47 14.87
C HIS A 110 11.46 -16.69 16.35
N LYS A 111 10.81 -17.72 16.92
CA LYS A 111 10.99 -18.17 18.32
C LYS A 111 12.46 -18.40 18.74
N ARG A 112 13.40 -18.44 17.78
CA ARG A 112 14.84 -18.63 17.98
C ARG A 112 15.66 -17.34 18.10
N VAL A 113 15.11 -16.18 17.74
CA VAL A 113 15.84 -14.91 17.80
C VAL A 113 15.50 -14.21 19.11
N ARG A 114 16.32 -14.44 20.13
CA ARG A 114 16.16 -13.80 21.46
C ARG A 114 16.52 -12.31 21.45
N THR A 115 17.46 -11.91 20.59
CA THR A 115 17.94 -10.51 20.50
C THR A 115 18.06 -10.10 19.03
N PRO A 116 17.07 -9.40 18.47
CA PRO A 116 17.15 -8.86 17.13
C PRO A 116 18.28 -7.83 17.01
N HIS A 117 18.94 -7.77 15.85
CA HIS A 117 19.91 -6.71 15.57
C HIS A 117 19.26 -5.32 15.70
N LYS A 118 19.98 -4.32 16.22
CA LYS A 118 19.45 -2.96 16.48
C LYS A 118 18.83 -2.26 15.26
N LYS A 119 19.24 -2.65 14.05
CA LYS A 119 18.67 -2.18 12.76
C LYS A 119 17.28 -2.77 12.45
N HIS A 120 16.76 -3.67 13.28
CA HIS A 120 15.44 -4.26 13.14
C HIS A 120 14.44 -3.54 14.03
N THR A 121 13.87 -2.47 13.50
CA THR A 121 12.92 -1.61 14.23
C THR A 121 11.49 -2.13 14.21
N ALA A 122 11.26 -3.33 13.64
CA ALA A 122 9.91 -3.89 13.47
C ALA A 122 8.92 -2.92 12.80
N CYS A 123 9.42 -2.07 11.91
CA CYS A 123 8.68 -0.97 11.29
C CYS A 123 7.29 -1.42 10.77
N PRO A 124 6.19 -0.74 11.17
CA PRO A 124 4.84 -1.15 10.82
C PRO A 124 4.44 -0.83 9.38
N ALA A 125 5.27 -0.07 8.64
CA ALA A 125 4.96 0.38 7.29
C ALA A 125 4.76 -0.79 6.32
N LYS A 126 3.59 -0.80 5.69
CA LYS A 126 3.15 -1.79 4.70
C LYS A 126 2.51 -1.08 3.51
N MET A 127 2.61 -1.72 2.35
CA MET A 127 2.01 -1.23 1.12
C MET A 127 1.40 -2.39 0.36
N THR A 128 0.19 -2.20 -0.15
CA THR A 128 -0.48 -3.22 -0.97
C THR A 128 -0.88 -2.61 -2.30
N ILE A 129 -0.44 -3.26 -3.38
CA ILE A 129 -0.78 -2.84 -4.74
C ILE A 129 -1.69 -3.88 -5.36
N LYS A 130 -2.80 -3.43 -5.96
CA LYS A 130 -3.82 -4.28 -6.58
C LYS A 130 -4.20 -3.70 -7.93
N ILE A 131 -4.07 -4.50 -8.98
CA ILE A 131 -4.62 -4.22 -10.31
C ILE A 131 -5.83 -5.14 -10.49
N ARG A 132 -7.02 -4.55 -10.57
CA ARG A 132 -8.27 -5.31 -10.78
C ARG A 132 -8.39 -5.77 -12.23
N GLN A 133 -9.05 -6.91 -12.43
CA GLN A 133 -9.53 -7.30 -13.75
C GLN A 133 -10.72 -6.42 -14.15
N ASP A 134 -10.74 -5.95 -15.40
CA ASP A 134 -11.90 -5.27 -16.00
C ASP A 134 -13.07 -6.24 -16.21
N LYS A 135 -12.75 -7.49 -16.52
CA LYS A 135 -13.73 -8.53 -16.83
C LYS A 135 -14.23 -9.23 -15.56
N LEU A 136 -15.07 -8.55 -14.79
CA LEU A 136 -16.21 -9.30 -14.24
C LEU A 136 -17.12 -9.63 -15.42
N SER A 137 -16.80 -10.72 -16.13
CA SER A 137 -17.80 -11.39 -16.96
C SER A 137 -18.99 -11.67 -16.05
N LYS A 138 -20.07 -10.92 -16.28
CA LYS A 138 -21.42 -11.33 -15.91
C LYS A 138 -21.57 -12.75 -16.44
N ARG A 139 -21.63 -13.72 -15.55
CA ARG A 139 -22.26 -15.02 -15.82
C ARG A 139 -23.67 -14.92 -15.29
#